data_AF-A0A060CGV2-F1
#
_entry.id   AF-A0A060CGV2-F1
#
_cell.length_a   1.000
_cell.length_b   1.000
_cell.length_c   1.000
_cell.angle_alpha   90.00
_cell.angle_beta   90.00
_cell.angle_gamma   90.00
#
_symmetry.space_group_name_H-M   'P 1'
#
loop_
_entity.id
_entity.type
_entity.pdbx_description
1 polymer ?
#
loop_
_entity_poly.entity_id
_entity_poly.type
_entity_poly.pdbx_seq_one_letter_code
_entity_poly.pdbx_strand_id
1 'polypeptide(L)' 'MRVPIGASDFATRAYTYADRRDPSLRSFSLAPDEDAVLPVLHEIRAIAPDLRIVASPWSPPAWMKRPRSLD' A
#
# COMPACT_ATOMS: atom_id res chain seq x y z
N MET A 1 -13.26 8.38 -1.68
CA MET A 1 -12.54 7.72 -0.57
C MET A 1 -11.05 7.72 -0.87
N ARG A 2 -10.18 7.93 0.13
CA ARG A 2 -8.73 7.89 -0.04
C ARG A 2 -8.15 6.62 0.57
N VAL A 3 -7.28 5.94 -0.15
CA VAL A 3 -6.60 4.71 0.30
C VAL A 3 -5.08 4.92 0.21
N PRO A 4 -4.30 4.64 1.25
CA PRO A 4 -2.85 4.70 1.15
C PRO A 4 -2.32 3.58 0.24
N ILE A 5 -1.26 3.87 -0.52
CA ILE A 5 -0.49 2.83 -1.22
C ILE A 5 0.68 2.46 -0.31
N GLY A 6 0.63 1.25 0.27
CA GLY A 6 1.54 0.80 1.33
C GLY A 6 1.17 1.35 2.72
N ALA A 7 2.10 1.24 3.67
CA ALA A 7 1.87 1.71 5.04
C ALA A 7 1.65 3.23 5.08
N SER A 8 0.67 3.66 5.88
CA SER A 8 0.57 5.03 6.39
C SER A 8 1.03 5.08 7.85
N ASP A 9 0.98 6.26 8.45
CA ASP A 9 1.18 6.48 9.89
C ASP A 9 0.16 5.72 10.78
N PHE A 10 -1.01 5.35 10.23
CA PHE A 10 -2.01 4.52 10.93
C PHE A 10 -1.76 3.01 10.81
N ALA A 11 -0.77 2.57 10.04
CA ALA A 11 -0.43 1.15 9.96
C ALA A 11 0.29 0.68 11.23
N THR A 12 0.05 -0.57 11.64
CA THR A 12 0.70 -1.17 12.82
C THR A 12 2.19 -1.46 12.63
N ARG A 13 2.68 -1.38 11.39
CA ARG A 13 4.09 -1.52 11.00
C ARG A 13 4.34 -0.78 9.70
N ALA A 14 5.58 -0.34 9.48
CA ALA A 14 6.02 0.17 8.20
C ALA A 14 6.20 -0.98 7.19
N TYR A 15 5.70 -0.79 5.96
CA TYR A 15 5.90 -1.69 4.83
C TYR A 15 5.67 -0.94 3.52
N THR A 16 6.26 -1.47 2.45
CA THR A 16 5.83 -1.18 1.09
C THR A 16 5.52 -2.48 0.37
N TYR A 17 4.90 -2.40 -0.80
CA TYR A 17 4.66 -3.59 -1.61
C TYR A 17 5.93 -4.14 -2.27
N ALA A 18 7.08 -3.46 -2.15
CA ALA A 18 8.32 -3.84 -2.82
C ALA A 18 9.56 -3.60 -1.94
N ASP A 19 9.55 -4.08 -0.69
CA ASP A 19 10.64 -3.81 0.26
C ASP A 19 11.98 -4.49 -0.09
N ARG A 20 11.96 -5.56 -0.90
CA ARG A 20 13.18 -6.16 -1.44
C ARG A 20 13.72 -5.28 -2.57
N ARG A 21 15.03 -4.99 -2.54
CA ARG A 21 15.71 -4.24 -3.61
C ARG A 21 15.71 -5.06 -4.90
N ASP A 22 14.73 -4.79 -5.75
CA ASP A 22 14.60 -5.36 -7.08
C ASP A 22 14.02 -4.30 -8.04
N PRO A 23 14.86 -3.68 -8.88
CA PRO A 23 14.41 -2.72 -9.88
C PRO A 23 13.40 -3.30 -10.89
N SER A 24 13.34 -4.62 -11.05
CA SER A 24 12.36 -5.29 -11.91
C SER A 24 11.02 -5.58 -11.23
N LEU A 25 10.87 -5.26 -9.93
CA LEU A 25 9.66 -5.42 -9.13
C LEU A 25 9.06 -6.83 -9.14
N ARG A 26 9.86 -7.88 -9.34
CA ARG A 26 9.36 -9.27 -9.35
C ARG A 26 8.86 -9.74 -8.00
N SER A 27 9.34 -9.11 -6.93
CA SER A 27 8.89 -9.37 -5.56
C SER A 27 7.77 -8.43 -5.10
N PHE A 28 7.15 -7.66 -6.01
CA PHE A 28 6.01 -6.82 -5.64
C PHE A 28 4.86 -7.70 -5.12
N SER A 29 4.26 -7.33 -4.00
CA SER A 29 3.12 -8.06 -3.43
C SER A 29 2.20 -7.18 -2.60
N LEU A 30 0.89 -7.40 -2.73
CA LEU A 30 -0.16 -6.81 -1.90
C LEU A 30 -0.43 -7.62 -0.63
N ALA A 31 0.31 -8.71 -0.37
CA ALA A 31 0.15 -9.57 0.80
C ALA A 31 -0.01 -8.83 2.14
N PRO A 32 0.68 -7.69 2.40
CA PRO A 32 0.45 -6.91 3.62
C PRO A 32 -0.99 -6.43 3.86
N ASP A 33 -1.79 -6.30 2.79
CA ASP A 33 -3.12 -5.70 2.75
C ASP A 33 -4.23 -6.70 2.39
N GLU A 34 -3.88 -7.94 2.01
CA GLU A 34 -4.81 -8.99 1.58
C GLU A 34 -5.82 -9.36 2.67
N ASP A 35 -5.40 -9.36 3.93
CA ASP A 35 -6.25 -9.79 5.06
C ASP A 35 -7.07 -8.64 5.68
N ALA A 36 -6.79 -7.38 5.35
CA ALA A 36 -7.38 -6.24 6.04
C ALA A 36 -7.97 -5.18 5.10
N VAL A 37 -7.15 -4.62 4.20
CA VAL A 37 -7.58 -3.50 3.36
C VAL A 37 -8.42 -4.00 2.19
N LEU A 38 -7.95 -5.03 1.47
CA LEU A 38 -8.64 -5.51 0.26
C LEU A 38 -10.08 -6.00 0.53
N PRO A 39 -10.37 -6.80 1.57
CA PRO A 39 -11.74 -7.26 1.86
C PRO A 39 -12.70 -6.09 2.09
N VAL A 40 -12.27 -5.10 2.88
CA VAL A 40 -13.07 -3.90 3.16
C VAL A 40 -13.33 -3.08 1.90
N LEU A 41 -12.33 -2.94 1.01
CA LEU A 41 -12.53 -2.26 -0.27
C LEU A 41 -13.53 -2.99 -1.17
N HIS A 42 -13.53 -4.32 -1.17
CA HIS A 42 -14.51 -5.13 -1.90
C HIS A 42 -15.93 -4.96 -1.35
N GLU A 43 -16.10 -4.95 -0.02
CA GLU A 43 -17.39 -4.68 0.62
C GLU A 43 -17.91 -3.28 0.28
N ILE A 44 -17.06 -2.27 0.38
CA ILE A 44 -17.40 -0.89 0.02
C ILE A 44 -17.82 -0.82 -1.45
N ARG A 45 -17.12 -1.53 -2.35
CA ARG A 45 -17.45 -1.55 -3.77
C ARG A 45 -18.81 -2.21 -4.05
N ALA A 46 -19.17 -3.25 -3.30
CA ALA A 46 -20.47 -3.90 -3.41
C ALA A 46 -21.62 -2.99 -2.97
N ILE A 47 -21.40 -2.17 -1.94
CA ILE A 47 -22.40 -1.23 -1.39
C ILE A 47 -22.50 0.04 -2.24
N ALA A 48 -21.37 0.59 -2.69
CA ALA A 48 -21.27 1.87 -3.38
C ALA A 48 -20.43 1.75 -4.67
N PRO A 49 -20.99 1.15 -5.73
CA PRO A 49 -20.27 0.88 -6.98
C PRO A 49 -19.88 2.15 -7.76
N ASP A 50 -20.45 3.31 -7.47
CA ASP A 50 -20.05 4.57 -8.11
C ASP A 50 -19.04 5.39 -7.28
N LEU A 51 -18.71 4.91 -6.07
CA LEU A 51 -17.74 5.57 -5.20
C LEU A 51 -16.37 5.61 -5.88
N ARG A 52 -15.82 6.81 -6.01
CA ARG A 52 -14.47 7.01 -6.53
C ARG A 52 -13.43 6.78 -5.43
N ILE A 53 -12.43 5.97 -5.76
CA ILE A 53 -11.27 5.70 -4.92
C ILE A 53 -10.09 6.51 -5.47
N VAL A 54 -9.42 7.23 -4.58
CA VAL A 54 -8.15 7.91 -4.87
C VAL A 54 -7.09 7.23 -4.03
N ALA A 55 -6.07 6.68 -4.68
CA ALA A 55 -4.94 6.05 -4.01
C ALA A 55 -3.74 7.01 -4.00
N SER A 56 -3.01 7.08 -2.89
CA SER A 56 -1.81 7.92 -2.81
C SER A 56 -0.74 7.26 -1.94
N PRO A 57 0.53 7.24 -2.36
CA PRO A 57 1.60 6.65 -1.57
C PRO A 57 1.96 7.54 -0.37
N TRP A 58 2.40 6.90 0.72
CA TRP A 58 2.98 7.61 1.86
C TRP A 58 4.50 7.71 1.75
N SER A 59 5.16 6.60 1.39
CA SER A 59 6.59 6.55 1.11
C SER A 59 6.86 5.54 -0.02
N PRO A 60 7.84 5.79 -0.91
CA PRO A 60 8.40 4.74 -1.76
C PRO A 60 9.20 3.73 -0.93
N PRO A 61 9.55 2.56 -1.50
CA PRO A 61 10.43 1.58 -0.85
C PRO A 61 11.74 2.20 -0.38
N ALA A 62 12.24 1.78 0.78
CA ALA A 62 13.43 2.35 1.41
C ALA A 62 14.65 2.35 0.49
N TRP A 63 14.82 1.30 -0.33
CA TRP A 63 15.94 1.18 -1.27
C TRP A 63 15.91 2.18 -2.44
N MET A 64 14.79 2.88 -2.65
CA MET A 64 14.65 3.97 -3.62
C MET A 64 14.95 5.35 -3.02
N LYS A 65 15.15 5.46 -1.69
CA LYS A 65 15.36 6.73 -0.96
C LYS A 65 16.81 6.92 -0.50
N ARG A 66 17.16 8.17 -0.21
CA ARG A 66 18.35 8.55 0.57
C ARG A 66 17.91 9.46 1.73
N PRO A 67 18.14 9.07 3.01
CA PRO A 67 18.67 7.78 3.45
C PRO A 67 17.69 6.63 3.16
N ARG A 68 18.16 5.38 3.29
CA ARG A 68 17.36 4.17 3.04
C ARG A 68 16.39 3.89 4.20
N SER A 69 15.40 4.76 4.37
CA SER A 69 14.42 4.73 5.47
C SER A 69 13.00 4.78 4.93
N LEU A 70 12.04 4.17 5.65
CA LEU A 70 10.60 4.40 5.41
C LEU A 70 10.06 5.57 6.24
N ASP A 71 10.73 5.87 7.36
CA ASP A 71 10.55 7.09 8.15
C ASP A 71 11.16 8.32 7.44
#